data_AF-A0A928UWJ6-F1
#
_entry.id   AF-A0A928UWJ6-F1
#
_cell.length_a   1.000
_cell.length_b   1.000
_cell.length_c   1.000
_cell.angle_alpha   90.00
_cell.angle_beta   90.00
_cell.angle_gamma   90.00
#
_symmetry.space_group_name_H-M   'P 1'
#
loop_
_entity.id
_entity.type
_entity.pdbx_description
1 polymer ?
#
loop_
_entity_poly.entity_id
_entity_poly.type
_entity_poly.pdbx_seq_one_letter_code
_entity_poly.pdbx_strand_id
1 'polypeptide(L)'
;MKNYNRFILSFIFLFFSYTSFSAVQDTLVSYDDLEFTDGSSQENSEEISEVPDDLVFSDGTDTVSKDTASATETQKAVSVTDTEEKRSLWGIFIAGLLGGFAAFIMPCIFPMVPLTVSFFTKKSGSRAQAVSQALLYGLFIIVIYVALGMLISITFGSDALNALSTNGIFNFLFFLLLLVFAASFFGAFEITLPSSFVNKIDAKSDKGGFVGMFFMSFSLVLVSFSCTGPIIGTLLVEAASKGERLGPAIGMLGFSIALAIPFILFAMFPSMLKSLPKSGGWLNSVKVVLGFLELAFALKFLSNVDLAYHWNWLDREVFLSLWIVIFALLGVYLLGKIKFAHDSTVNFLSVPRLAFSVIVFSFVVYMVPGLWGAPLKSISAFLPPSATQDFDLTVGNFGSAAKHDPTAKDRKYYSIFHERGTPKGFEPYYDYDEALAAAKVANKPVLIDFTGWNCVNCRKMEANVWTDPKVANLLKTEFIMAELFVDDKTELAEDEKYKSEYSGKNIKTIGGKFSDFQASKFNSNSQPLYVIVDTDGNVLIKPKGADYDIDSYASYLQEGIDAFRAAN
;
A
#
# COMPACT_ATOMS: atom_id res chain seq x y z
N MET A 1 -4.99 16.58 17.54
CA MET A 1 -5.00 15.93 16.20
C MET A 1 -6.21 15.02 15.93
N LYS A 2 -6.93 14.50 16.94
CA LYS A 2 -8.15 13.66 16.75
C LYS A 2 -9.32 14.34 16.02
N ASN A 3 -9.44 15.67 16.06
CA ASN A 3 -10.59 16.39 15.47
C ASN A 3 -10.44 16.68 13.97
N TYR A 4 -9.21 16.69 13.42
CA TYR A 4 -8.99 17.01 12.00
C TYR A 4 -9.35 15.83 11.09
N ASN A 5 -9.01 14.60 11.48
CA ASN A 5 -9.41 13.38 10.76
C ASN A 5 -10.92 13.14 10.82
N ARG A 6 -11.59 13.49 11.92
CA ARG A 6 -13.06 13.40 12.02
C ARG A 6 -13.73 14.44 11.12
N PHE A 7 -13.15 15.63 10.95
CA PHE A 7 -13.70 16.65 10.07
C PHE A 7 -13.58 16.26 8.59
N ILE A 8 -12.45 15.68 8.18
CA ILE A 8 -12.26 15.19 6.80
C ILE A 8 -13.15 13.98 6.51
N LEU A 9 -13.27 13.02 7.44
CA LEU A 9 -14.18 11.90 7.28
C LEU A 9 -15.65 12.35 7.25
N SER A 10 -16.07 13.29 8.11
CA SER A 10 -17.41 13.85 8.06
C SER A 10 -17.68 14.62 6.78
N PHE A 11 -16.69 15.32 6.21
CA PHE A 11 -16.83 16.01 4.93
C PHE A 11 -16.94 15.04 3.75
N ILE A 12 -16.17 13.95 3.76
CA ILE A 12 -16.24 12.87 2.75
C ILE A 12 -17.57 12.11 2.85
N PHE A 13 -18.06 11.86 4.07
CA PHE A 13 -19.36 11.19 4.28
C PHE A 13 -20.54 12.08 3.89
N LEU A 14 -20.49 13.40 4.16
CA LEU A 14 -21.47 14.36 3.68
C LEU A 14 -21.44 14.48 2.15
N PHE A 15 -20.26 14.47 1.52
CA PHE A 15 -20.14 14.54 0.06
C PHE A 15 -20.72 13.29 -0.64
N PHE A 16 -20.55 12.10 -0.06
CA PHE A 16 -21.16 10.86 -0.56
C PHE A 16 -22.66 10.75 -0.27
N SER A 17 -23.14 11.36 0.81
CA SER A 17 -24.58 11.39 1.14
C SER A 17 -25.38 12.31 0.20
N TYR A 18 -24.73 13.35 -0.34
CA TYR A 18 -25.35 14.26 -1.31
C TYR A 18 -25.32 13.76 -2.76
N THR A 19 -24.61 12.67 -3.07
CA THR A 19 -24.76 11.96 -4.35
C THR A 19 -25.89 10.95 -4.28
N SER A 20 -27.06 11.39 -3.80
CA SER A 20 -28.31 10.70 -4.14
C SER A 20 -28.66 11.08 -5.57
N PHE A 21 -28.91 10.04 -6.35
CA PHE A 21 -29.32 10.05 -7.74
C PHE A 21 -30.56 10.95 -7.93
N SER A 22 -30.37 12.24 -8.26
CA SER A 22 -31.46 13.06 -8.80
C SER A 22 -31.67 12.67 -10.26
N ALA A 23 -32.55 11.69 -10.47
CA ALA A 23 -33.23 11.53 -11.74
C ALA A 23 -33.96 12.84 -12.04
N VAL A 24 -33.51 13.56 -13.07
CA VAL A 24 -34.26 14.67 -13.64
C VAL A 24 -35.46 14.05 -14.35
N GLN A 25 -36.62 14.13 -13.70
CA GLN A 25 -37.91 13.80 -14.28
C GLN A 25 -38.47 15.09 -14.83
N ASP A 26 -38.45 15.24 -16.16
CA ASP A 26 -39.15 16.31 -16.86
C ASP A 26 -40.66 16.19 -16.55
N THR A 27 -41.21 17.16 -15.80
CA THR A 27 -42.66 17.32 -15.69
C THR A 27 -43.03 18.78 -15.88
N LEU A 28 -43.40 19.11 -17.12
CA LEU A 28 -44.21 20.26 -17.47
C LEU A 28 -45.67 19.99 -17.05
N VAL A 29 -46.04 20.30 -15.81
CA VAL A 29 -47.44 20.52 -15.40
C VAL A 29 -47.44 21.59 -14.29
N SER A 30 -48.09 22.73 -14.58
CA SER A 30 -48.40 23.80 -13.62
C SER A 30 -49.58 23.36 -12.75
N TYR A 31 -49.46 23.59 -11.44
CA TYR A 31 -50.57 23.53 -10.49
C TYR A 31 -50.56 24.84 -9.69
N ASP A 32 -51.04 25.92 -10.31
CA ASP A 32 -51.23 27.24 -9.68
C ASP A 32 -52.56 27.35 -8.90
N ASP A 33 -53.33 26.28 -8.71
CA ASP A 33 -54.64 26.38 -8.05
C ASP A 33 -54.92 25.18 -7.14
N LEU A 34 -54.36 25.15 -5.92
CA LEU A 34 -54.93 24.42 -4.78
C LEU A 34 -54.50 25.06 -3.45
N GLU A 35 -55.38 25.90 -2.89
CA GLU A 35 -55.32 26.33 -1.48
C GLU A 35 -55.67 25.15 -0.56
N PHE A 36 -54.88 24.96 0.51
CA PHE A 36 -55.28 24.13 1.65
C PHE A 36 -55.09 24.93 2.94
N THR A 37 -56.22 25.12 3.63
CA THR A 37 -56.36 25.83 4.90
C THR A 37 -56.00 24.96 6.12
N ASP A 38 -55.56 25.65 7.17
CA ASP A 38 -54.98 25.17 8.43
C ASP A 38 -55.91 24.29 9.28
N GLY A 39 -55.28 23.36 10.00
CA GLY A 39 -55.87 22.63 11.13
C GLY A 39 -54.80 22.28 12.16
N SER A 40 -54.69 23.11 13.19
CA SER A 40 -53.81 22.99 14.35
C SER A 40 -54.25 21.91 15.34
N SER A 41 -53.31 21.26 16.03
CA SER A 41 -53.15 21.34 17.49
C SER A 41 -52.07 20.39 18.04
N GLN A 42 -51.11 21.03 18.73
CA GLN A 42 -50.23 20.57 19.82
C GLN A 42 -51.00 19.79 20.91
N GLU A 43 -50.45 19.03 21.88
CA GLU A 43 -49.16 19.02 22.56
C GLU A 43 -49.09 17.83 23.57
N ASN A 44 -47.86 17.41 23.86
CA ASN A 44 -47.27 17.03 25.15
C ASN A 44 -47.45 15.68 25.89
N SER A 45 -46.27 15.29 26.40
CA SER A 45 -45.70 14.30 27.34
C SER A 45 -46.43 13.83 28.62
N GLU A 46 -45.97 12.64 29.09
CA GLU A 46 -45.59 12.21 30.47
C GLU A 46 -46.26 10.93 31.11
N GLU A 47 -45.36 10.09 31.65
CA GLU A 47 -45.42 9.15 32.82
C GLU A 47 -46.05 7.71 32.84
N ILE A 48 -45.14 6.71 33.04
CA ILE A 48 -45.02 5.68 34.14
C ILE A 48 -45.96 4.43 34.25
N SER A 49 -45.33 3.35 34.76
CA SER A 49 -45.78 2.03 35.30
C SER A 49 -45.79 0.85 34.32
N GLU A 50 -45.32 -0.38 34.62
CA GLU A 50 -44.93 -1.07 35.87
C GLU A 50 -44.16 -2.36 35.50
N VAL A 51 -43.26 -2.85 36.37
CA VAL A 51 -42.65 -4.20 36.35
C VAL A 51 -43.09 -4.94 37.62
N PRO A 52 -43.39 -6.25 37.53
CA PRO A 52 -42.80 -7.19 38.49
C PRO A 52 -42.29 -8.49 37.82
N ASP A 53 -41.08 -8.92 38.18
CA ASP A 53 -40.73 -10.02 39.10
C ASP A 53 -40.96 -11.43 38.52
N ASP A 54 -39.90 -12.04 37.98
CA ASP A 54 -39.24 -13.17 38.65
C ASP A 54 -37.95 -13.57 37.90
N LEU A 55 -37.05 -14.27 38.59
CA LEU A 55 -35.76 -14.89 38.19
C LEU A 55 -34.48 -14.15 38.62
N VAL A 56 -34.15 -14.39 39.89
CA VAL A 56 -32.86 -14.16 40.57
C VAL A 56 -31.91 -15.34 40.34
N PHE A 57 -30.61 -15.06 40.14
CA PHE A 57 -29.43 -15.76 40.73
C PHE A 57 -28.20 -14.83 40.56
N SER A 58 -27.86 -14.00 41.56
CA SER A 58 -26.89 -14.21 42.67
C SER A 58 -25.42 -13.95 42.32
N ASP A 59 -24.87 -12.97 43.04
CA ASP A 59 -23.50 -12.43 43.05
C ASP A 59 -22.41 -13.38 43.56
N GLY A 60 -21.17 -13.06 43.19
CA GLY A 60 -19.94 -13.53 43.83
C GLY A 60 -18.78 -12.57 43.57
N THR A 61 -18.65 -11.55 44.41
CA THR A 61 -17.45 -10.69 44.58
C THR A 61 -16.44 -11.33 45.53
N ASP A 62 -15.15 -11.20 45.23
CA ASP A 62 -14.05 -11.15 46.22
C ASP A 62 -12.82 -10.47 45.57
N THR A 63 -12.50 -9.22 45.91
CA THR A 63 -11.65 -8.69 47.00
C THR A 63 -10.15 -8.61 46.69
N VAL A 64 -9.59 -7.46 47.07
CA VAL A 64 -8.26 -6.90 46.76
C VAL A 64 -7.24 -7.32 47.84
N SER A 65 -5.97 -7.54 47.45
CA SER A 65 -4.82 -7.19 48.31
C SER A 65 -3.56 -6.85 47.52
N LYS A 66 -3.02 -5.67 47.83
CA LYS A 66 -1.63 -5.25 47.58
C LYS A 66 -0.79 -5.68 48.77
N ASP A 67 0.43 -6.13 48.53
CA ASP A 67 1.59 -5.73 49.36
C ASP A 67 2.92 -5.94 48.61
N THR A 68 3.88 -5.08 48.94
CA THR A 68 5.19 -4.85 48.33
C THR A 68 6.31 -5.52 49.15
N ALA A 69 7.30 -6.18 48.53
CA ALA A 69 8.76 -6.00 48.77
C ALA A 69 9.68 -7.11 48.17
N SER A 70 10.66 -6.64 47.37
CA SER A 70 12.09 -7.03 47.23
C SER A 70 12.60 -8.46 46.92
N ALA A 71 13.10 -8.59 45.68
CA ALA A 71 14.42 -9.06 45.22
C ALA A 71 15.02 -10.42 45.69
N THR A 72 15.31 -11.30 44.70
CA THR A 72 16.64 -11.88 44.40
C THR A 72 16.62 -12.54 43.02
N GLU A 73 17.61 -12.23 42.19
CA GLU A 73 17.85 -12.69 40.81
C GLU A 73 18.12 -14.20 40.70
N THR A 74 17.67 -14.83 39.61
CA THR A 74 18.45 -15.83 38.85
C THR A 74 17.88 -15.95 37.44
N GLN A 75 18.77 -15.75 36.46
CA GLN A 75 18.56 -15.76 35.00
C GLN A 75 17.81 -17.01 34.50
N LYS A 76 16.82 -16.79 33.61
CA LYS A 76 16.28 -17.79 32.67
C LYS A 76 15.95 -17.12 31.35
N ALA A 77 16.46 -17.73 30.27
CA ALA A 77 16.24 -17.38 28.88
C ALA A 77 14.75 -17.11 28.58
N VAL A 78 14.49 -15.97 27.93
CA VAL A 78 13.16 -15.57 27.47
C VAL A 78 12.76 -16.49 26.32
N SER A 79 12.04 -17.56 26.65
CA SER A 79 11.24 -18.31 25.68
C SER A 79 10.05 -17.43 25.28
N VAL A 80 10.10 -16.92 24.04
CA VAL A 80 9.02 -16.19 23.38
C VAL A 80 7.73 -17.00 23.49
N THR A 81 6.82 -16.57 24.36
CA THR A 81 5.47 -17.11 24.47
C THR A 81 4.51 -15.98 24.10
N ASP A 82 3.89 -16.12 22.93
CA ASP A 82 2.91 -15.19 22.39
C ASP A 82 1.74 -14.98 23.35
N THR A 83 1.59 -13.75 23.86
CA THR A 83 0.33 -13.26 24.41
C THR A 83 0.14 -11.79 24.04
N GLU A 84 -0.08 -11.51 22.75
CA GLU A 84 -0.76 -10.30 22.29
C GLU A 84 -1.62 -10.66 21.06
N GLU A 85 -2.80 -10.03 20.97
CA GLU A 85 -3.99 -10.44 20.19
C GLU A 85 -3.71 -11.18 18.87
N LYS A 86 -4.05 -12.46 18.85
CA LYS A 86 -4.33 -13.20 17.61
C LYS A 86 -5.39 -12.42 16.84
N ARG A 87 -5.04 -11.70 15.77
CA ARG A 87 -6.06 -11.45 14.75
C ARG A 87 -6.50 -12.82 14.28
N SER A 88 -7.72 -13.19 14.68
CA SER A 88 -8.41 -14.39 14.22
C SER A 88 -8.27 -14.50 12.69
N LEU A 89 -8.29 -15.71 12.14
CA LEU A 89 -8.39 -15.96 10.69
C LEU A 89 -9.43 -15.05 10.02
N TRP A 90 -10.49 -14.72 10.76
CA TRP A 90 -11.50 -13.75 10.35
C TRP A 90 -10.98 -12.33 10.13
N GLY A 91 -10.07 -11.84 10.98
CA GLY A 91 -9.41 -10.55 10.83
C GLY A 91 -8.51 -10.50 9.59
N ILE A 92 -7.80 -11.59 9.28
CA ILE A 92 -7.00 -11.73 8.04
C ILE A 92 -7.92 -11.74 6.82
N PHE A 93 -9.04 -12.46 6.89
CA PHE A 93 -10.06 -12.47 5.83
C PHE A 93 -10.62 -11.07 5.56
N ILE A 94 -11.00 -10.33 6.61
CA ILE A 94 -11.51 -8.95 6.47
C ILE A 94 -10.43 -8.02 5.90
N ALA A 95 -9.19 -8.11 6.38
CA ALA A 95 -8.08 -7.33 5.83
C ALA A 95 -7.87 -7.63 4.34
N GLY A 96 -7.93 -8.90 3.95
CA GLY A 96 -7.92 -9.32 2.55
C GLY A 96 -9.07 -8.73 1.75
N LEU A 97 -10.30 -8.82 2.27
CA LEU A 97 -11.51 -8.28 1.64
C LEU A 97 -11.41 -6.77 1.38
N LEU A 98 -10.96 -6.00 2.39
CA LEU A 98 -10.74 -4.57 2.24
C LEU A 98 -9.64 -4.26 1.22
N GLY A 99 -8.54 -5.02 1.25
CA GLY A 99 -7.47 -4.92 0.28
C GLY A 99 -7.94 -5.19 -1.16
N GLY A 100 -8.83 -6.17 -1.36
CA GLY A 100 -9.39 -6.50 -2.67
C GLY A 100 -10.32 -5.43 -3.22
N PHE A 101 -11.12 -4.79 -2.37
CA PHE A 101 -11.94 -3.64 -2.79
C PHE A 101 -11.08 -2.42 -3.14
N ALA A 102 -10.02 -2.15 -2.36
CA ALA A 102 -9.06 -1.10 -2.68
C ALA A 102 -8.33 -1.40 -4.01
N ALA A 103 -7.96 -2.66 -4.25
CA ALA A 103 -7.33 -3.09 -5.48
C ALA A 103 -8.21 -2.84 -6.71
N PHE A 104 -9.54 -3.01 -6.62
CA PHE A 104 -10.42 -2.79 -7.76
C PHE A 104 -10.33 -1.35 -8.35
N ILE A 105 -10.02 -0.36 -7.51
CA ILE A 105 -9.88 1.05 -7.92
C ILE A 105 -8.50 1.32 -8.55
N MET A 106 -7.55 0.39 -8.45
CA MET A 106 -6.22 0.55 -9.00
C MET A 106 -6.24 0.64 -10.53
N PRO A 107 -5.35 1.47 -11.12
CA PRO A 107 -5.39 1.82 -12.53
C PRO A 107 -5.20 0.64 -13.48
N CYS A 108 -4.66 -0.51 -13.06
CA CYS A 108 -4.47 -1.67 -13.94
C CYS A 108 -5.68 -2.63 -13.96
N ILE A 109 -6.59 -2.53 -12.99
CA ILE A 109 -7.75 -3.44 -12.86
C ILE A 109 -9.01 -2.81 -13.44
N PHE A 110 -9.22 -1.52 -13.16
CA PHE A 110 -10.37 -0.77 -13.67
C PHE A 110 -10.50 -0.79 -15.22
N PRO A 111 -9.41 -0.65 -16.02
CA PRO A 111 -9.42 -0.80 -17.47
C PRO A 111 -10.00 -2.10 -18.00
N MET A 112 -9.85 -3.18 -17.23
CA MET A 112 -10.27 -4.51 -17.64
C MET A 112 -11.77 -4.72 -17.46
N VAL A 113 -12.48 -3.82 -16.75
CA VAL A 113 -13.93 -3.90 -16.57
C VAL A 113 -14.67 -3.76 -17.90
N PRO A 114 -14.43 -2.72 -18.74
CA PRO A 114 -15.03 -2.64 -20.08
C PRO A 114 -14.70 -3.83 -20.99
N LEU A 115 -13.46 -4.34 -20.95
CA LEU A 115 -13.06 -5.52 -21.74
C LEU A 115 -13.81 -6.76 -21.29
N THR A 116 -13.98 -6.94 -19.97
CA THR A 116 -14.72 -8.06 -19.40
C THR A 116 -16.18 -8.01 -19.81
N VAL A 117 -16.81 -6.84 -19.67
CA VAL A 117 -18.18 -6.62 -20.10
C VAL A 117 -18.35 -6.87 -21.59
N SER A 118 -17.44 -6.39 -22.44
CA SER A 118 -17.52 -6.55 -23.89
C SER A 118 -17.54 -8.02 -24.30
N PHE A 119 -16.70 -8.84 -23.65
CA PHE A 119 -16.66 -10.29 -23.85
C PHE A 119 -18.00 -10.97 -23.51
N PHE A 120 -18.63 -10.62 -22.37
CA PHE A 120 -19.92 -11.18 -21.97
C PHE A 120 -21.12 -10.59 -22.74
N THR A 121 -21.01 -9.37 -23.25
CA THR A 121 -22.08 -8.72 -24.03
C THR A 121 -22.15 -9.26 -25.46
N LYS A 122 -21.02 -9.72 -26.03
CA LYS A 122 -20.97 -10.34 -27.37
C LYS A 122 -21.48 -11.78 -27.40
N LYS A 123 -21.55 -12.47 -26.25
CA LYS A 123 -22.12 -13.81 -26.17
C LYS A 123 -23.65 -13.74 -26.14
N SER A 124 -24.28 -14.08 -27.25
CA SER A 124 -25.74 -14.17 -27.36
C SER A 124 -26.25 -15.43 -26.64
N GLY A 125 -26.82 -15.27 -25.45
CA GLY A 125 -27.38 -16.38 -24.66
C GLY A 125 -28.54 -15.94 -23.77
N SER A 126 -29.21 -16.91 -23.13
CA SER A 126 -30.29 -16.62 -22.17
C SER A 126 -29.73 -15.96 -20.89
N ARG A 127 -30.57 -15.22 -20.15
CA ARG A 127 -30.17 -14.55 -18.89
C ARG A 127 -29.52 -15.52 -17.89
N ALA A 128 -29.99 -16.76 -17.82
CA ALA A 128 -29.43 -17.80 -16.96
C ALA A 128 -28.02 -18.24 -17.41
N GLN A 129 -27.77 -18.32 -18.71
CA GLN A 129 -26.44 -18.64 -19.25
C GLN A 129 -25.45 -17.51 -18.97
N ALA A 130 -25.87 -16.24 -19.06
CA ALA A 130 -25.03 -15.09 -18.73
C ALA A 130 -24.64 -15.09 -17.24
N VAL A 131 -25.59 -15.33 -16.33
CA VAL A 131 -25.34 -15.43 -14.88
C VAL A 131 -24.38 -16.59 -14.57
N SER A 132 -24.60 -17.76 -15.16
CA SER A 132 -23.74 -18.93 -14.94
C SER A 132 -22.30 -18.70 -15.42
N GLN A 133 -22.12 -18.08 -16.60
CA GLN A 133 -20.79 -17.76 -17.11
C GLN A 133 -20.10 -16.66 -16.29
N ALA A 134 -20.83 -15.67 -15.79
CA ALA A 134 -20.30 -14.64 -14.89
C ALA A 134 -19.82 -15.22 -13.55
N LEU A 135 -20.61 -16.10 -12.93
CA LEU A 135 -20.25 -16.78 -11.68
C LEU A 135 -19.03 -17.68 -11.87
N LEU A 136 -18.97 -18.42 -12.97
CA LEU A 136 -17.83 -19.26 -13.30
C LEU A 136 -16.56 -18.44 -13.55
N TYR A 137 -16.67 -17.30 -14.21
CA TYR A 137 -15.55 -16.37 -14.40
C TYR A 137 -15.02 -15.83 -13.06
N GLY A 138 -15.93 -15.44 -12.16
CA GLY A 138 -15.57 -15.05 -10.80
C GLY A 138 -14.92 -16.17 -10.00
N LEU A 139 -15.42 -17.40 -10.14
CA LEU A 139 -14.82 -18.59 -9.52
C LEU A 139 -13.39 -18.83 -10.02
N PHE A 140 -13.12 -18.68 -11.32
CA PHE A 140 -11.76 -18.79 -11.85
C PHE A 140 -10.83 -17.71 -11.28
N ILE A 141 -11.29 -16.47 -11.14
CA ILE A 141 -10.50 -15.41 -10.48
C ILE A 141 -10.11 -15.83 -9.06
N ILE A 142 -11.07 -16.31 -8.27
CA ILE A 142 -10.84 -16.76 -6.89
C ILE A 142 -9.84 -17.92 -6.84
N VAL A 143 -10.08 -18.97 -7.63
CA VAL A 143 -9.22 -20.16 -7.67
C VAL A 143 -7.80 -19.81 -8.09
N ILE A 144 -7.63 -18.98 -9.13
CA ILE A 144 -6.29 -18.62 -9.63
C ILE A 144 -5.55 -17.77 -8.59
N TYR A 145 -6.20 -16.79 -7.96
CA TYR A 145 -5.56 -15.96 -6.93
C TYR A 145 -5.15 -16.77 -5.70
N VAL A 146 -6.03 -17.63 -5.19
CA VAL A 146 -5.74 -18.48 -4.04
C VAL A 146 -4.64 -19.50 -4.39
N ALA A 147 -4.72 -20.12 -5.57
CA ALA A 147 -3.71 -21.05 -6.04
C ALA A 147 -2.34 -20.38 -6.21
N LEU A 148 -2.29 -19.20 -6.84
CA LEU A 148 -1.05 -18.45 -7.02
C LEU A 148 -0.48 -17.98 -5.68
N GLY A 149 -1.33 -17.47 -4.78
CA GLY A 149 -0.92 -17.05 -3.44
C GLY A 149 -0.36 -18.20 -2.59
N MET A 150 -1.03 -19.36 -2.59
CA MET A 150 -0.52 -20.55 -1.91
C MET A 150 0.74 -21.10 -2.58
N LEU A 151 0.77 -21.17 -3.91
CA LEU A 151 1.92 -21.67 -4.66
C LEU A 151 3.15 -20.83 -4.32
N ILE A 152 3.05 -19.50 -4.38
CA ILE A 152 4.18 -18.63 -4.08
C ILE A 152 4.63 -18.79 -2.62
N SER A 153 3.67 -18.83 -1.69
CA SER A 153 3.96 -18.99 -0.26
C SER A 153 4.67 -20.32 0.06
N ILE A 154 4.26 -21.43 -0.59
CA ILE A 154 4.82 -22.77 -0.36
C ILE A 154 6.14 -22.97 -1.10
N THR A 155 6.24 -22.55 -2.36
CA THR A 155 7.39 -22.89 -3.22
C THR A 155 8.58 -21.97 -3.02
N PHE A 156 8.35 -20.69 -2.73
CA PHE A 156 9.44 -19.73 -2.69
C PHE A 156 9.72 -19.14 -1.29
N GLY A 157 8.85 -19.41 -0.31
CA GLY A 157 8.98 -18.91 1.06
C GLY A 157 8.67 -17.41 1.18
N SER A 158 8.75 -16.88 2.41
CA SER A 158 8.38 -15.50 2.75
C SER A 158 9.22 -14.42 2.04
N ASP A 159 10.45 -14.72 1.61
CA ASP A 159 11.33 -13.76 0.91
C ASP A 159 10.97 -13.51 -0.55
N ALA A 160 10.26 -14.43 -1.21
CA ALA A 160 10.22 -14.40 -2.65
C ALA A 160 9.22 -13.42 -3.24
N LEU A 161 8.14 -13.12 -2.51
CA LEU A 161 7.24 -12.04 -2.86
C LEU A 161 7.99 -10.70 -2.81
N ASN A 162 8.82 -10.51 -1.79
CA ASN A 162 9.67 -9.34 -1.69
C ASN A 162 10.72 -9.31 -2.82
N ALA A 163 11.41 -10.43 -3.06
CA ALA A 163 12.40 -10.54 -4.13
C ALA A 163 11.80 -10.31 -5.53
N LEU A 164 10.59 -10.78 -5.79
CA LEU A 164 9.87 -10.56 -7.04
C LEU A 164 9.40 -9.10 -7.17
N SER A 165 8.82 -8.54 -6.10
CA SER A 165 8.34 -7.15 -6.08
C SER A 165 9.48 -6.14 -6.18
N THR A 166 10.70 -6.50 -5.77
CA THR A 166 11.90 -5.65 -5.86
C THR A 166 12.82 -6.04 -7.02
N ASN A 167 12.39 -6.97 -7.89
CA ASN A 167 13.19 -7.39 -9.03
C ASN A 167 13.21 -6.29 -10.10
N GLY A 168 14.41 -5.90 -10.55
CA GLY A 168 14.58 -4.85 -11.56
C GLY A 168 13.97 -5.18 -12.91
N ILE A 169 14.21 -6.40 -13.40
CA ILE A 169 13.69 -6.85 -14.69
C ILE A 169 12.16 -6.86 -14.65
N PHE A 170 11.58 -7.40 -13.58
CA PHE A 170 10.14 -7.42 -13.41
C PHE A 170 9.56 -6.01 -13.38
N ASN A 171 10.06 -5.13 -12.50
CA ASN A 171 9.59 -3.74 -12.40
C ASN A 171 9.78 -2.95 -13.71
N PHE A 172 10.88 -3.18 -14.44
CA PHE A 172 11.12 -2.54 -15.73
C PHE A 172 10.15 -3.01 -16.83
N LEU A 173 9.85 -4.32 -16.88
CA LEU A 173 8.81 -4.85 -17.79
C LEU A 173 7.44 -4.26 -17.46
N PHE A 174 7.10 -4.10 -16.17
CA PHE A 174 5.87 -3.44 -15.74
C PHE A 174 5.84 -1.96 -16.11
N PHE A 175 6.94 -1.24 -15.95
CA PHE A 175 7.06 0.13 -16.43
C PHE A 175 6.73 0.23 -17.93
N LEU A 176 7.34 -0.61 -18.77
CA LEU A 176 7.07 -0.64 -20.21
C LEU A 176 5.61 -1.00 -20.52
N LEU A 177 5.04 -1.97 -19.81
CA LEU A 177 3.64 -2.36 -19.96
C LEU A 177 2.69 -1.21 -19.63
N LEU A 178 2.90 -0.51 -18.51
CA LEU A 178 2.09 0.63 -18.09
C LEU A 178 2.24 1.82 -19.06
N LEU A 179 3.42 2.04 -19.64
CA LEU A 179 3.59 3.04 -20.71
C LEU A 179 2.77 2.70 -21.96
N VAL A 180 2.73 1.43 -22.36
CA VAL A 180 1.91 0.96 -23.49
C VAL A 180 0.43 1.17 -23.19
N PHE A 181 -0.05 0.87 -21.98
CA PHE A 181 -1.43 1.11 -21.59
C PHE A 181 -1.77 2.60 -21.49
N ALA A 182 -0.91 3.42 -20.89
CA ALA A 182 -1.07 4.87 -20.84
C ALA A 182 -1.17 5.46 -22.26
N ALA A 183 -0.30 5.03 -23.19
CA ALA A 183 -0.36 5.42 -24.59
C ALA A 183 -1.68 4.97 -25.26
N SER A 184 -2.15 3.76 -24.96
CA SER A 184 -3.45 3.29 -25.43
C SER A 184 -4.61 4.17 -24.92
N PHE A 185 -4.53 4.61 -23.66
CA PHE A 185 -5.53 5.48 -23.05
C PHE A 185 -5.54 6.91 -23.53
N PHE A 186 -4.38 7.46 -23.92
CA PHE A 186 -4.31 8.72 -24.64
C PHE A 186 -4.84 8.62 -26.09
N GLY A 187 -5.14 7.41 -26.56
CA GLY A 187 -5.68 7.17 -27.90
C GLY A 187 -4.60 7.07 -28.98
N ALA A 188 -3.34 6.77 -28.62
CA ALA A 188 -2.28 6.52 -29.61
C ALA A 188 -2.57 5.25 -30.44
N PHE A 189 -3.16 4.24 -29.81
CA PHE A 189 -3.67 3.02 -30.45
C PHE A 189 -4.72 2.38 -29.55
N GLU A 190 -5.75 1.77 -30.12
CA GLU A 190 -6.66 0.93 -29.36
C GLU A 190 -6.10 -0.49 -29.30
N ILE A 191 -5.87 -1.02 -28.08
CA ILE A 191 -5.54 -2.44 -27.90
C ILE A 191 -6.82 -3.25 -28.18
N THR A 192 -7.11 -3.42 -29.46
CA THR A 192 -8.11 -4.37 -29.94
C THR A 192 -7.36 -5.66 -30.25
N LEU A 193 -7.76 -6.76 -29.61
CA LEU A 193 -7.25 -8.07 -29.98
C LEU A 193 -7.47 -8.25 -31.49
N PRO A 194 -6.46 -8.68 -32.27
CA PRO A 194 -6.59 -8.85 -33.70
C PRO A 194 -7.84 -9.68 -34.00
N SER A 195 -8.69 -9.22 -34.92
CA SER A 195 -9.95 -9.90 -35.25
C SER A 195 -9.72 -11.36 -35.65
N SER A 196 -8.56 -11.70 -36.23
CA SER A 196 -8.15 -13.07 -36.52
C SER A 196 -7.89 -13.93 -35.28
N PHE A 197 -7.44 -13.34 -34.17
CA PHE A 197 -7.23 -14.04 -32.89
C PHE A 197 -8.55 -14.19 -32.14
N VAL A 198 -9.37 -13.13 -32.10
CA VAL A 198 -10.72 -13.17 -31.51
C VAL A 198 -11.60 -14.17 -32.24
N ASN A 199 -11.65 -14.14 -33.57
CA ASN A 199 -12.47 -15.07 -34.36
C ASN A 199 -11.99 -16.53 -34.23
N LYS A 200 -10.68 -16.77 -34.04
CA LYS A 200 -10.14 -18.12 -33.76
C LYS A 200 -10.49 -18.61 -32.36
N ILE A 201 -10.50 -17.71 -31.37
CA ILE A 201 -10.93 -18.02 -30.01
C ILE A 201 -12.44 -18.24 -29.97
N ASP A 202 -13.24 -17.43 -30.66
CA ASP A 202 -14.69 -17.57 -30.75
C ASP A 202 -15.08 -18.87 -31.48
N ALA A 203 -14.44 -19.20 -32.61
CA ALA A 203 -14.66 -20.46 -33.32
C ALA A 203 -14.29 -21.71 -32.50
N LYS A 204 -13.37 -21.59 -31.54
CA LYS A 204 -13.03 -22.65 -30.57
C LYS A 204 -13.90 -22.59 -29.30
N SER A 205 -14.43 -21.42 -28.96
CA SER A 205 -15.31 -21.16 -27.83
C SER A 205 -16.70 -21.77 -28.05
N ASP A 206 -17.17 -21.86 -29.30
CA ASP A 206 -18.41 -22.56 -29.67
C ASP A 206 -18.38 -24.08 -29.37
N LYS A 207 -17.19 -24.66 -29.13
CA LYS A 207 -17.04 -26.06 -28.69
C LYS A 207 -16.47 -26.21 -27.26
N GLY A 208 -16.21 -25.12 -26.54
CA GLY A 208 -15.56 -25.22 -25.22
C GLY A 208 -15.36 -23.92 -24.45
N GLY A 209 -16.40 -23.08 -24.33
CA GLY A 209 -16.34 -21.74 -23.73
C GLY A 209 -15.68 -21.59 -22.34
N PHE A 210 -15.51 -22.69 -21.58
CA PHE A 210 -14.79 -22.74 -20.31
C PHE A 210 -13.30 -22.39 -20.42
N VAL A 211 -12.63 -22.87 -21.47
CA VAL A 211 -11.18 -22.66 -21.67
C VAL A 211 -10.89 -21.18 -21.93
N GLY A 212 -11.73 -20.52 -22.74
CA GLY A 212 -11.60 -19.08 -23.00
C GLY A 212 -11.80 -18.23 -21.75
N MET A 213 -12.78 -18.57 -20.90
CA MET A 213 -12.99 -17.89 -19.61
C MET A 213 -11.82 -18.07 -18.66
N PHE A 214 -11.24 -19.27 -18.57
CA PHE A 214 -10.07 -19.54 -17.74
C PHE A 214 -8.86 -18.67 -18.14
N PHE A 215 -8.48 -18.63 -19.43
CA PHE A 215 -7.34 -17.83 -19.88
C PHE A 215 -7.57 -16.33 -19.73
N MET A 216 -8.81 -15.88 -19.88
CA MET A 216 -9.17 -14.49 -19.65
C MET A 216 -9.05 -14.11 -18.17
N SER A 217 -9.59 -14.93 -17.26
CA SER A 217 -9.41 -14.75 -15.81
C SER A 217 -7.93 -14.80 -15.42
N PHE A 218 -7.16 -15.74 -15.96
CA PHE A 218 -5.73 -15.86 -15.72
C PHE A 218 -4.96 -14.60 -16.14
N SER A 219 -5.27 -14.06 -17.32
CA SER A 219 -4.64 -12.82 -17.81
C SER A 219 -4.95 -11.64 -16.89
N LEU A 220 -6.21 -11.51 -16.45
CA LEU A 220 -6.61 -10.49 -15.48
C LEU A 220 -5.86 -10.62 -14.16
N VAL A 221 -5.79 -11.83 -13.60
CA VAL A 221 -5.09 -12.08 -12.32
C VAL A 221 -3.60 -11.79 -12.45
N LEU A 222 -2.95 -12.15 -13.55
CA LEU A 222 -1.51 -11.91 -13.77
C LEU A 222 -1.18 -10.41 -13.82
N VAL A 223 -1.95 -9.64 -14.59
CA VAL A 223 -1.76 -8.18 -14.68
C VAL A 223 -2.10 -7.52 -13.34
N SER A 224 -3.21 -7.92 -12.73
CA SER A 224 -3.69 -7.41 -11.45
C SER A 224 -2.74 -7.70 -10.29
N PHE A 225 -2.17 -8.90 -10.21
CA PHE A 225 -1.20 -9.29 -9.17
C PHE A 225 -0.01 -8.34 -9.11
N SER A 226 0.37 -7.78 -10.26
CA SER A 226 1.56 -6.95 -10.37
C SER A 226 1.34 -5.52 -9.87
N CYS A 227 0.14 -4.97 -10.06
CA CYS A 227 -0.23 -3.69 -9.44
C CYS A 227 -0.69 -3.83 -7.98
N THR A 228 -1.13 -5.02 -7.57
CA THR A 228 -1.61 -5.31 -6.21
C THR A 228 -0.54 -5.93 -5.32
N GLY A 229 0.66 -6.18 -5.85
CA GLY A 229 1.79 -6.81 -5.17
C GLY A 229 2.10 -6.23 -3.79
N PRO A 230 2.17 -4.90 -3.59
CA PRO A 230 2.40 -4.32 -2.27
C PRO A 230 1.30 -4.65 -1.25
N ILE A 231 0.02 -4.61 -1.67
CA ILE A 231 -1.11 -4.91 -0.79
C ILE A 231 -1.10 -6.40 -0.43
N ILE A 232 -0.95 -7.26 -1.43
CA ILE A 232 -0.88 -8.71 -1.26
C ILE A 232 0.33 -9.10 -0.42
N GLY A 233 1.50 -8.48 -0.64
CA GLY A 233 2.72 -8.76 0.09
C GLY A 233 2.57 -8.48 1.59
N THR A 234 2.06 -7.30 1.95
CA THR A 234 1.80 -6.96 3.37
C THR A 234 0.79 -7.92 4.00
N LEU A 235 -0.29 -8.25 3.29
CA LEU A 235 -1.31 -9.18 3.75
C LEU A 235 -0.75 -10.60 3.95
N LEU A 236 0.03 -11.10 3.00
CA LEU A 236 0.60 -12.44 3.05
C LEU A 236 1.65 -12.58 4.15
N VAL A 237 2.46 -11.55 4.38
CA VAL A 237 3.46 -11.57 5.45
C VAL A 237 2.79 -11.46 6.83
N GLU A 238 1.79 -10.58 7.02
CA GLU A 238 1.01 -10.54 8.26
C GLU A 238 0.27 -11.85 8.52
N ALA A 239 -0.21 -12.50 7.45
CA ALA A 239 -0.91 -13.77 7.56
C ALA A 239 0.02 -14.96 7.82
N ALA A 240 1.27 -14.90 7.34
CA ALA A 240 2.28 -15.94 7.55
C ALA A 240 2.92 -15.86 8.94
N SER A 241 3.12 -14.65 9.48
CA SER A 241 3.76 -14.45 10.78
C SER A 241 2.92 -14.91 11.99
N LYS A 242 1.61 -15.13 11.79
CA LYS A 242 0.67 -15.53 12.86
C LYS A 242 0.52 -17.05 13.05
N GLY A 243 1.43 -17.85 12.49
CA GLY A 243 1.60 -19.28 12.82
C GLY A 243 0.55 -20.25 12.24
N GLU A 244 -0.53 -19.76 11.63
CA GLU A 244 -1.49 -20.61 10.93
C GLU A 244 -1.09 -20.78 9.46
N ARG A 245 -0.74 -22.02 9.07
CA ARG A 245 -0.49 -22.40 7.65
C ARG A 245 -1.63 -22.01 6.69
N LEU A 246 -2.84 -21.79 7.21
CA LEU A 246 -4.02 -21.37 6.46
C LEU A 246 -4.18 -19.85 6.33
N GLY A 247 -3.43 -19.04 7.08
CA GLY A 247 -3.53 -17.58 7.06
C GLY A 247 -3.39 -16.99 5.64
N PRO A 248 -2.30 -17.28 4.91
CA PRO A 248 -2.11 -16.84 3.53
C PRO A 248 -3.27 -17.21 2.59
N ALA A 249 -3.79 -18.44 2.69
CA ALA A 249 -4.89 -18.91 1.86
C ALA A 249 -6.18 -18.12 2.15
N ILE A 250 -6.47 -17.86 3.43
CA ILE A 250 -7.67 -17.13 3.86
C ILE A 250 -7.59 -15.65 3.50
N GLY A 251 -6.42 -15.02 3.63
CA GLY A 251 -6.20 -13.64 3.19
C GLY A 251 -6.41 -13.49 1.67
N MET A 252 -5.84 -14.40 0.87
CA MET A 252 -6.00 -14.41 -0.58
C MET A 252 -7.43 -14.74 -1.02
N LEU A 253 -8.13 -15.59 -0.27
CA LEU A 253 -9.54 -15.88 -0.49
C LEU A 253 -10.38 -14.62 -0.28
N GLY A 254 -10.18 -13.89 0.83
CA GLY A 254 -10.86 -12.61 1.07
C GLY A 254 -10.56 -11.57 -0.02
N PHE A 255 -9.29 -11.42 -0.38
CA PHE A 255 -8.85 -10.49 -1.43
C PHE A 255 -9.49 -10.79 -2.79
N SER A 256 -9.47 -12.05 -3.21
CA SER A 256 -9.99 -12.47 -4.51
C SER A 256 -11.52 -12.45 -4.59
N ILE A 257 -12.23 -12.72 -3.50
CA ILE A 257 -13.68 -12.56 -3.42
C ILE A 257 -14.08 -11.10 -3.61
N ALA A 258 -13.43 -10.17 -2.88
CA ALA A 258 -13.69 -8.75 -3.02
C ALA A 258 -13.44 -8.24 -4.44
N LEU A 259 -12.35 -8.69 -5.08
CA LEU A 259 -12.03 -8.33 -6.45
C LEU A 259 -13.01 -8.96 -7.46
N ALA A 260 -13.46 -10.21 -7.25
CA ALA A 260 -14.37 -10.90 -8.16
C ALA A 260 -15.80 -10.32 -8.15
N ILE A 261 -16.29 -9.81 -7.01
CA ILE A 261 -17.66 -9.30 -6.85
C ILE A 261 -18.02 -8.23 -7.90
N PRO A 262 -17.24 -7.13 -8.07
CA PRO A 262 -17.52 -6.14 -9.11
C PRO A 262 -17.57 -6.75 -10.52
N PHE A 263 -16.64 -7.64 -10.87
CA PHE A 263 -16.61 -8.27 -12.20
C PHE A 263 -17.81 -9.18 -12.44
N ILE A 264 -18.21 -9.99 -11.45
CA ILE A 264 -19.42 -10.82 -11.53
C ILE A 264 -20.64 -9.92 -11.70
N LEU A 265 -20.74 -8.83 -10.94
CA LEU A 265 -21.87 -7.91 -11.00
C LEU A 265 -22.01 -7.27 -12.39
N PHE A 266 -20.91 -6.74 -12.93
CA PHE A 266 -20.90 -6.14 -14.27
C PHE A 266 -21.17 -7.15 -15.38
N ALA A 267 -20.73 -8.40 -15.21
CA ALA A 267 -21.02 -9.49 -16.16
C ALA A 267 -22.48 -10.00 -16.07
N MET A 268 -23.08 -9.99 -14.87
CA MET A 268 -24.46 -10.47 -14.62
C MET A 268 -25.52 -9.53 -15.18
N PHE A 269 -25.24 -8.22 -15.19
CA PHE A 269 -26.16 -7.20 -15.69
C PHE A 269 -25.56 -6.41 -16.86
N PRO A 270 -25.42 -6.99 -18.07
CA PRO A 270 -25.03 -6.24 -19.26
C PRO A 270 -26.00 -5.07 -19.55
N SER A 271 -27.25 -5.17 -19.11
CA SER A 271 -28.26 -4.11 -19.19
C SER A 271 -27.95 -2.90 -18.32
N MET A 272 -27.25 -3.06 -17.18
CA MET A 272 -26.79 -1.96 -16.33
C MET A 272 -25.70 -1.11 -17.03
N LEU A 273 -25.00 -1.71 -18.01
CA LEU A 273 -24.11 -0.99 -18.92
C LEU A 273 -24.82 -0.41 -20.15
N LYS A 274 -25.98 -0.93 -20.55
CA LYS A 274 -26.85 -0.23 -21.53
C LYS A 274 -27.44 1.06 -20.96
N SER A 275 -27.57 1.18 -19.63
CA SER A 275 -27.95 2.41 -18.93
C SER A 275 -26.78 3.36 -18.65
N LEU A 276 -25.53 2.91 -18.81
CA LEU A 276 -24.40 3.84 -18.88
C LEU A 276 -24.52 4.60 -20.21
N PRO A 277 -24.38 5.94 -20.19
CA PRO A 277 -24.56 6.74 -21.40
C PRO A 277 -23.66 6.19 -22.51
N LYS A 278 -24.25 5.96 -23.69
CA LYS A 278 -23.54 5.46 -24.88
C LYS A 278 -22.21 6.18 -25.00
N SER A 279 -21.11 5.43 -25.16
CA SER A 279 -19.71 5.79 -25.42
C SER A 279 -19.48 7.21 -25.97
N GLY A 280 -19.83 8.22 -25.19
CA GLY A 280 -19.76 9.62 -25.59
C GLY A 280 -18.40 10.17 -25.20
N GLY A 281 -18.22 11.47 -25.36
CA GLY A 281 -17.00 12.16 -24.95
C GLY A 281 -16.62 11.93 -23.48
N TRP A 282 -17.58 11.63 -22.60
CA TRP A 282 -17.29 11.33 -21.19
C TRP A 282 -16.43 10.07 -20.99
N LEU A 283 -16.71 8.97 -21.70
CA LEU A 283 -15.91 7.75 -21.57
C LEU A 283 -14.48 7.98 -22.09
N ASN A 284 -14.33 8.78 -23.15
CA ASN A 284 -13.01 9.17 -23.62
C ASN A 284 -12.27 10.03 -22.60
N SER A 285 -12.97 10.96 -21.93
CA SER A 285 -12.36 11.74 -20.85
C SER A 285 -11.94 10.90 -19.65
N VAL A 286 -12.70 9.86 -19.30
CA VAL A 286 -12.28 8.90 -18.25
C VAL A 286 -11.01 8.15 -18.68
N LYS A 287 -10.93 7.69 -19.94
CA LYS A 287 -9.71 7.03 -20.46
C LYS A 287 -8.49 7.94 -20.35
N VAL A 288 -8.60 9.20 -20.81
CA VAL A 288 -7.48 10.14 -20.76
C VAL A 288 -7.05 10.43 -19.32
N VAL A 289 -8.01 10.61 -18.40
CA VAL A 289 -7.70 10.79 -16.97
C VAL A 289 -6.96 9.58 -16.41
N LEU A 290 -7.43 8.36 -16.69
CA LEU A 290 -6.74 7.13 -16.31
C LEU A 290 -5.36 7.01 -16.95
N GLY A 291 -5.18 7.44 -18.20
CA GLY A 291 -3.89 7.47 -18.88
C GLY A 291 -2.86 8.37 -18.18
N PHE A 292 -3.25 9.55 -17.70
CA PHE A 292 -2.37 10.41 -16.89
C PHE A 292 -2.02 9.76 -15.56
N LEU A 293 -2.99 9.14 -14.88
CA LEU A 293 -2.74 8.43 -13.62
C LEU A 293 -1.80 7.24 -13.84
N GLU A 294 -2.04 6.44 -14.87
CA GLU A 294 -1.22 5.28 -15.21
C GLU A 294 0.21 5.68 -15.61
N LEU A 295 0.38 6.78 -16.33
CA LEU A 295 1.70 7.35 -16.62
C LEU A 295 2.44 7.75 -15.34
N ALA A 296 1.76 8.40 -14.37
CA ALA A 296 2.36 8.75 -13.08
C ALA A 296 2.77 7.50 -12.28
N PHE A 297 1.92 6.45 -12.28
CA PHE A 297 2.24 5.17 -11.64
C PHE A 297 3.37 4.42 -12.35
N ALA A 298 3.49 4.50 -13.68
CA ALA A 298 4.58 3.90 -14.42
C ALA A 298 5.94 4.44 -13.94
N LEU A 299 6.03 5.75 -13.69
CA LEU A 299 7.25 6.38 -13.15
C LEU A 299 7.67 5.80 -11.80
N LYS A 300 6.72 5.33 -10.97
CA LYS A 300 7.06 4.66 -9.70
C LYS A 300 7.79 3.34 -9.94
N PHE A 301 7.35 2.54 -10.90
CA PHE A 301 8.03 1.29 -11.26
C PHE A 301 9.43 1.56 -11.82
N LEU A 302 9.60 2.62 -12.63
CA LEU A 302 10.92 3.02 -13.11
C LEU A 302 11.82 3.51 -11.96
N SER A 303 11.30 4.33 -11.05
CA SER A 303 12.03 4.80 -9.86
C SER A 303 12.49 3.64 -8.97
N ASN A 304 11.67 2.59 -8.82
CA ASN A 304 12.06 1.41 -8.05
C ASN A 304 13.25 0.66 -8.67
N VAL A 305 13.36 0.65 -10.00
CA VAL A 305 14.51 0.08 -10.71
C VAL A 305 15.73 0.99 -10.56
N ASP A 306 15.54 2.30 -10.72
CA ASP A 306 16.60 3.30 -10.59
C ASP A 306 17.30 3.23 -9.23
N LEU A 307 16.52 3.13 -8.15
CA LEU A 307 17.02 3.01 -6.78
C LEU A 307 17.71 1.68 -6.53
N ALA A 308 17.12 0.56 -6.96
CA ALA A 308 17.68 -0.77 -6.70
C ALA A 308 18.98 -1.05 -7.48
N TYR A 309 19.20 -0.38 -8.62
CA TYR A 309 20.38 -0.55 -9.49
C TYR A 309 21.32 0.66 -9.49
N HIS A 310 21.06 1.66 -8.65
CA HIS A 310 21.91 2.84 -8.52
C HIS A 310 22.12 3.61 -9.83
N TRP A 311 21.08 3.76 -10.66
CA TRP A 311 21.17 4.47 -11.95
C TRP A 311 21.28 6.00 -11.80
N ASN A 312 20.68 6.57 -10.75
CA ASN A 312 20.70 8.03 -10.48
C ASN A 312 20.03 8.87 -11.58
N TRP A 313 18.95 8.37 -12.20
CA TRP A 313 18.20 9.11 -13.22
C TRP A 313 16.93 9.74 -12.67
N LEU A 314 16.33 9.15 -11.63
CA LEU A 314 15.05 9.57 -11.06
C LEU A 314 15.17 9.91 -9.58
N ASP A 315 16.08 10.82 -9.27
CA ASP A 315 16.16 11.44 -7.95
C ASP A 315 14.87 12.22 -7.64
N ARG A 316 14.66 12.55 -6.37
CA ARG A 316 13.37 13.01 -5.83
C ARG A 316 12.82 14.23 -6.56
N GLU A 317 13.65 15.19 -6.93
CA GLU A 317 13.30 16.41 -7.66
C GLU A 317 12.91 16.13 -9.11
N VAL A 318 13.59 15.21 -9.79
CA VAL A 318 13.26 14.81 -11.17
C VAL A 318 11.92 14.09 -11.16
N PHE A 319 11.74 13.15 -10.22
CA PHE A 319 10.50 12.44 -10.02
C PHE A 319 9.32 13.39 -9.72
N LEU A 320 9.51 14.31 -8.76
CA LEU A 320 8.50 15.31 -8.42
C LEU A 320 8.18 16.25 -9.58
N SER A 321 9.19 16.68 -10.34
CA SER A 321 9.00 17.55 -11.50
C SER A 321 8.14 16.88 -12.57
N LEU A 322 8.42 15.61 -12.88
CA LEU A 322 7.61 14.83 -13.81
C LEU A 322 6.17 14.67 -13.31
N TRP A 323 5.98 14.35 -12.03
CA TRP A 323 4.65 14.24 -11.42
C TRP A 323 3.88 15.57 -11.47
N ILE A 324 4.52 16.68 -11.09
CA ILE A 324 3.93 18.02 -11.16
C ILE A 324 3.46 18.34 -12.58
N VAL A 325 4.28 18.07 -13.59
CA VAL A 325 3.92 18.31 -15.00
C VAL A 325 2.75 17.40 -15.44
N ILE A 326 2.80 16.11 -15.12
CA ILE A 326 1.74 15.15 -15.49
C ILE A 326 0.39 15.55 -14.87
N PHE A 327 0.37 15.87 -13.57
CA PHE A 327 -0.87 16.28 -12.89
C PHE A 327 -1.31 17.69 -13.31
N ALA A 328 -0.39 18.60 -13.61
CA ALA A 328 -0.76 19.91 -14.17
C ALA A 328 -1.43 19.76 -15.55
N LEU A 329 -0.88 18.91 -16.43
CA LEU A 329 -1.48 18.60 -17.72
C LEU A 329 -2.85 17.94 -17.56
N LEU A 330 -3.02 17.05 -16.60
CA LEU A 330 -4.33 16.48 -16.24
C LEU A 330 -5.31 17.58 -15.78
N GLY A 331 -4.87 18.51 -14.95
CA GLY A 331 -5.67 19.65 -14.50
C GLY A 331 -6.13 20.55 -15.66
N VAL A 332 -5.20 20.88 -16.58
CA VAL A 332 -5.47 21.66 -17.79
C VAL A 332 -6.38 20.91 -18.77
N TYR A 333 -6.22 19.59 -18.87
CA TYR A 333 -7.12 18.72 -19.63
C TYR A 333 -8.55 18.76 -19.09
N LEU A 334 -8.72 18.66 -17.76
CA LEU A 334 -10.03 18.74 -17.12
C LEU A 334 -10.72 20.10 -17.34
N LEU A 335 -9.94 21.19 -17.45
CA LEU A 335 -10.45 22.52 -17.85
C LEU A 335 -10.88 22.60 -19.33
N GLY A 336 -10.64 21.55 -20.12
CA GLY A 336 -11.00 21.48 -21.54
C GLY A 336 -10.05 22.24 -22.47
N LYS A 337 -8.85 22.60 -22.00
CA LYS A 337 -7.85 23.34 -22.80
C LYS A 337 -6.98 22.41 -23.68
N ILE A 338 -6.83 21.15 -23.28
CA ILE A 338 -6.16 20.10 -24.06
C ILE A 338 -7.24 19.17 -24.62
N LYS A 339 -7.09 18.75 -25.87
CA LYS A 339 -8.03 17.87 -26.56
C LYS A 339 -7.27 16.75 -27.28
N PHE A 340 -7.66 15.50 -27.05
CA PHE A 340 -7.11 14.35 -27.77
C PHE A 340 -7.96 13.99 -29.01
N ALA A 341 -7.42 13.17 -29.92
CA ALA A 341 -8.05 12.88 -31.22
C ALA A 341 -9.48 12.32 -31.12
N HIS A 342 -9.77 11.57 -30.06
CA HIS A 342 -11.08 10.94 -29.81
C HIS A 342 -11.99 11.72 -28.85
N ASP A 343 -11.60 12.95 -28.45
CA ASP A 343 -12.41 13.78 -27.55
C ASP A 343 -13.50 14.57 -28.30
N SER A 344 -14.67 14.68 -27.67
CA SER A 344 -15.73 15.60 -28.09
C SER A 344 -15.38 17.04 -27.73
N THR A 345 -15.82 18.01 -28.53
CA THR A 345 -15.71 19.43 -28.18
C THR A 345 -16.60 19.75 -26.98
N VAL A 346 -16.04 20.37 -25.94
CA VAL A 346 -16.79 20.89 -24.80
C VAL A 346 -16.95 22.40 -24.94
N ASN A 347 -18.20 22.87 -25.10
CA ASN A 347 -18.50 24.30 -25.22
C ASN A 347 -18.51 25.00 -23.85
N PHE A 348 -18.87 24.26 -22.79
CA PHE A 348 -18.93 24.76 -21.41
C PHE A 348 -18.24 23.77 -20.46
N LEU A 349 -17.62 24.31 -19.41
CA LEU A 349 -16.99 23.50 -18.38
C LEU A 349 -18.04 22.99 -17.39
N SER A 350 -18.24 21.68 -17.34
CA SER A 350 -19.17 21.06 -16.39
C SER A 350 -18.66 21.17 -14.95
N VAL A 351 -19.57 21.36 -13.98
CA VAL A 351 -19.25 21.44 -12.54
C VAL A 351 -18.39 20.26 -12.04
N PRO A 352 -18.64 18.99 -12.40
CA PRO A 352 -17.79 17.88 -11.96
C PRO A 352 -16.35 17.98 -12.47
N ARG A 353 -16.15 18.36 -13.74
CA ARG A 353 -14.81 18.58 -14.31
C ARG A 353 -14.07 19.70 -13.59
N LEU A 354 -14.77 20.78 -13.26
CA LEU A 354 -14.19 21.88 -12.48
C LEU A 354 -13.78 21.40 -11.09
N ALA A 355 -14.64 20.67 -10.38
CA ALA A 355 -14.32 20.13 -9.06
C ALA A 355 -13.09 19.21 -9.08
N PHE A 356 -13.02 18.27 -10.04
CA PHE A 356 -11.85 17.42 -10.21
C PHE A 356 -10.59 18.22 -10.58
N SER A 357 -10.72 19.24 -11.44
CA SER A 357 -9.60 20.10 -11.79
C SER A 357 -9.05 20.86 -10.58
N VAL A 358 -9.93 21.40 -9.72
CA VAL A 358 -9.53 22.05 -8.45
C VAL A 358 -8.78 21.08 -7.54
N ILE A 359 -9.24 19.83 -7.41
CA ILE A 359 -8.56 18.80 -6.61
C ILE A 359 -7.16 18.52 -7.18
N VAL A 360 -7.07 18.32 -8.50
CA VAL A 360 -5.80 18.03 -9.18
C VAL A 360 -4.82 19.20 -9.04
N PHE A 361 -5.26 20.44 -9.25
CA PHE A 361 -4.39 21.61 -9.08
C PHE A 361 -4.00 21.84 -7.61
N SER A 362 -4.89 21.56 -6.65
CA SER A 362 -4.54 21.60 -5.23
C SER A 362 -3.46 20.56 -4.90
N PHE A 363 -3.53 19.38 -5.51
CA PHE A 363 -2.49 18.35 -5.40
C PHE A 363 -1.17 18.77 -6.05
N VAL A 364 -1.20 19.42 -7.22
CA VAL A 364 -0.02 20.01 -7.84
C VAL A 364 0.64 21.05 -6.92
N VAL A 365 -0.14 22.00 -6.39
CA VAL A 365 0.34 23.04 -5.47
C VAL A 365 0.93 22.42 -4.20
N TYR A 366 0.34 21.34 -3.68
CA TYR A 366 0.89 20.60 -2.53
C TYR A 366 2.28 20.01 -2.82
N MET A 367 2.54 19.51 -4.03
CA MET A 367 3.83 18.91 -4.40
C MET A 367 4.94 19.94 -4.63
N VAL A 368 4.60 21.17 -5.05
CA VAL A 368 5.56 22.23 -5.39
C VAL A 368 6.60 22.44 -4.27
N PRO A 369 6.24 22.66 -2.98
CA PRO A 369 7.22 22.78 -1.90
C PRO A 369 8.21 21.61 -1.76
N GLY A 370 7.84 20.41 -2.23
CA GLY A 370 8.72 19.25 -2.21
C GLY A 370 9.99 19.41 -3.04
N LEU A 371 9.94 20.21 -4.11
CA LEU A 371 11.12 20.54 -4.92
C LEU A 371 12.20 21.29 -4.11
N TRP A 372 11.84 21.87 -2.97
CA TRP A 372 12.75 22.61 -2.07
C TRP A 372 13.00 21.89 -0.73
N GLY A 373 12.69 20.60 -0.64
CA GLY A 373 13.01 19.76 0.53
C GLY A 373 11.85 19.51 1.48
N ALA A 374 10.64 19.97 1.18
CA ALA A 374 9.49 19.65 2.02
C ALA A 374 9.26 18.12 2.09
N PRO A 375 8.92 17.56 3.26
CA PRO A 375 8.83 16.11 3.44
C PRO A 375 7.65 15.45 2.71
N LEU A 376 6.64 16.24 2.29
CA LEU A 376 5.44 15.75 1.57
C LEU A 376 4.84 14.49 2.20
N LYS A 377 4.59 14.56 3.52
CA LYS A 377 4.18 13.44 4.39
C LYS A 377 3.08 12.55 3.79
N SER A 378 2.08 13.14 3.14
CA SER A 378 0.92 12.42 2.57
C SER A 378 1.26 11.50 1.41
N ILE A 379 2.33 11.79 0.66
CA ILE A 379 2.75 11.00 -0.52
C ILE A 379 4.16 10.42 -0.38
N SER A 380 4.79 10.56 0.79
CA SER A 380 6.12 10.02 1.11
C SER A 380 6.30 8.54 0.75
N ALA A 381 5.22 7.76 0.86
CA ALA A 381 5.13 6.37 0.43
C ALA A 381 5.51 6.12 -1.05
N PHE A 382 5.24 7.08 -1.93
CA PHE A 382 5.43 6.94 -3.38
C PHE A 382 6.69 7.65 -3.89
N LEU A 383 7.24 8.59 -3.12
CA LEU A 383 8.40 9.38 -3.54
C LEU A 383 9.71 8.63 -3.32
N PRO A 384 10.75 8.92 -4.11
CA PRO A 384 12.13 8.53 -3.78
C PRO A 384 12.55 9.07 -2.40
N PRO A 385 13.57 8.47 -1.76
CA PRO A 385 14.08 8.91 -0.47
C PRO A 385 14.48 10.38 -0.48
N SER A 386 14.30 11.08 0.65
CA SER A 386 14.70 12.49 0.78
C SER A 386 16.21 12.70 0.66
N ALA A 387 17.00 11.65 0.87
CA ALA A 387 18.44 11.63 0.71
C ALA A 387 18.87 11.91 -0.74
N THR A 388 18.17 11.33 -1.72
CA THR A 388 18.44 11.53 -3.17
C THR A 388 18.23 12.97 -3.65
N GLN A 389 17.70 13.86 -2.80
CA GLN A 389 17.41 15.22 -3.19
C GLN A 389 18.63 16.13 -3.05
N ASP A 390 19.16 16.60 -4.18
CA ASP A 390 20.30 17.51 -4.21
C ASP A 390 19.90 18.90 -3.73
N PHE A 391 18.77 19.41 -4.25
CA PHE A 391 18.31 20.75 -3.95
C PHE A 391 17.31 20.78 -2.79
N ASP A 392 17.79 21.21 -1.63
CA ASP A 392 17.03 21.26 -0.38
C ASP A 392 17.33 22.58 0.36
N LEU A 393 16.31 23.38 0.63
CA LEU A 393 16.48 24.63 1.38
C LEU A 393 16.40 24.43 2.90
N THR A 394 15.96 23.26 3.36
CA THR A 394 15.75 22.97 4.77
C THR A 394 17.04 22.62 5.49
N VAL A 395 18.04 22.12 4.77
CA VAL A 395 19.39 21.83 5.30
C VAL A 395 20.13 23.06 5.83
N GLY A 396 19.74 24.28 5.41
CA GLY A 396 20.29 25.53 5.95
C GLY A 396 19.60 26.02 7.23
N ASN A 397 18.45 25.46 7.62
CA ASN A 397 17.56 26.04 8.65
C ASN A 397 17.31 25.12 9.86
N PHE A 398 17.80 23.87 9.86
CA PHE A 398 17.87 23.05 11.07
C PHE A 398 19.10 23.45 11.89
N GLY A 399 18.91 24.42 12.77
CA GLY A 399 19.86 24.83 13.80
C GLY A 399 20.08 23.74 14.85
N SER A 400 20.75 22.67 14.46
CA SER A 400 21.52 21.73 15.29
C SER A 400 22.20 20.80 14.31
N ALA A 401 23.39 21.19 13.86
CA ALA A 401 24.30 20.23 13.26
C ALA A 401 24.49 19.12 14.29
N ALA A 402 23.92 17.94 14.03
CA ALA A 402 24.40 16.73 14.68
C ALA A 402 25.92 16.74 14.50
N LYS A 403 26.68 16.41 15.56
CA LYS A 403 28.13 16.28 15.44
C LYS A 403 28.39 15.23 14.37
N HIS A 404 28.73 15.68 13.17
CA HIS A 404 29.07 14.82 12.06
C HIS A 404 30.28 14.01 12.51
N ASP A 405 30.15 12.70 12.58
CA ASP A 405 31.29 11.84 12.88
C ASP A 405 32.27 11.95 11.70
N PRO A 406 33.47 12.53 11.89
CA PRO A 406 34.42 12.72 10.79
C PRO A 406 34.91 11.40 10.19
N THR A 407 34.71 10.28 10.89
CA THR A 407 35.04 8.92 10.43
C THR A 407 33.85 8.19 9.79
N ALA A 408 32.67 8.82 9.73
CA ALA A 408 31.48 8.17 9.17
C ALA A 408 31.68 7.70 7.72
N LYS A 409 32.47 8.44 6.93
CA LYS A 409 32.79 8.12 5.54
C LYS A 409 33.59 6.84 5.35
N ASP A 410 34.28 6.39 6.41
CA ASP A 410 35.11 5.18 6.38
C ASP A 410 34.31 3.91 6.70
N ARG A 411 33.03 4.05 7.11
CA ARG A 411 32.15 2.91 7.42
C ARG A 411 31.84 2.08 6.19
N LYS A 412 31.71 0.77 6.37
CA LYS A 412 31.39 -0.16 5.28
C LYS A 412 30.06 0.22 4.63
N TYR A 413 30.04 0.21 3.29
CA TYR A 413 28.91 0.58 2.43
C TYR A 413 28.38 2.01 2.55
N TYR A 414 29.08 2.91 3.26
CA TYR A 414 28.66 4.30 3.43
C TYR A 414 28.39 5.01 2.10
N SER A 415 29.30 4.89 1.12
CA SER A 415 29.17 5.51 -0.19
C SER A 415 28.01 4.98 -1.05
N ILE A 416 27.42 3.84 -0.68
CA ILE A 416 26.30 3.23 -1.40
C ILE A 416 24.98 3.73 -0.81
N PHE A 417 24.88 3.78 0.52
CA PHE A 417 23.60 3.96 1.20
C PHE A 417 23.40 5.36 1.80
N HIS A 418 24.45 6.01 2.30
CA HIS A 418 24.28 7.22 3.11
C HIS A 418 23.73 8.41 2.34
N GLU A 419 24.24 8.63 1.14
CA GLU A 419 23.86 9.79 0.33
C GLU A 419 22.47 9.62 -0.30
N ARG A 420 21.97 8.38 -0.42
CA ARG A 420 20.78 8.08 -1.24
C ARG A 420 19.65 7.35 -0.52
N GLY A 421 19.96 6.60 0.53
CA GLY A 421 19.01 5.76 1.27
C GLY A 421 18.56 6.37 2.59
N THR A 422 19.50 6.95 3.34
CA THR A 422 19.28 7.38 4.72
C THR A 422 18.68 8.79 4.83
N PRO A 423 17.61 8.99 5.60
CA PRO A 423 17.06 10.33 5.82
C PRO A 423 18.10 11.33 6.34
N LYS A 424 18.08 12.55 5.79
CA LYS A 424 19.03 13.61 6.17
C LYS A 424 19.03 13.85 7.68
N GLY A 425 20.24 13.94 8.25
CA GLY A 425 20.46 14.20 9.68
C GLY A 425 20.56 12.96 10.56
N PHE A 426 20.58 11.76 9.99
CA PHE A 426 20.92 10.50 10.67
C PHE A 426 22.22 9.93 10.08
N GLU A 427 23.04 9.31 10.94
CA GLU A 427 24.33 8.70 10.58
C GLU A 427 24.41 7.24 11.06
N PRO A 428 23.61 6.33 10.47
CA PRO A 428 23.65 4.92 10.82
C PRO A 428 24.93 4.25 10.31
N TYR A 429 25.16 3.04 10.79
CA TYR A 429 26.06 2.06 10.21
C TYR A 429 25.29 1.22 9.19
N TYR A 430 25.96 0.76 8.14
CA TYR A 430 25.35 -0.09 7.11
C TYR A 430 25.84 -1.54 7.15
N ASP A 431 26.69 -1.86 8.12
CA ASP A 431 27.10 -3.21 8.46
C ASP A 431 26.83 -3.47 9.94
N TYR A 432 26.29 -4.65 10.23
CA TYR A 432 25.86 -5.03 11.56
C TYR A 432 27.03 -5.18 12.54
N ASP A 433 28.17 -5.72 12.07
CA ASP A 433 29.31 -6.00 12.93
C ASP A 433 30.01 -4.68 13.33
N GLU A 434 30.10 -3.71 12.41
CA GLU A 434 30.57 -2.36 12.73
C GLU A 434 29.67 -1.64 13.73
N ALA A 435 28.34 -1.79 13.58
CA ALA A 435 27.38 -1.19 14.51
C ALA A 435 27.53 -1.75 15.93
N LEU A 436 27.68 -3.08 16.08
CA LEU A 436 27.92 -3.72 17.36
C LEU A 436 29.26 -3.30 17.99
N ALA A 437 30.32 -3.23 17.18
CA ALA A 437 31.62 -2.77 17.66
C ALA A 437 31.55 -1.33 18.19
N ALA A 438 30.86 -0.43 17.47
CA ALA A 438 30.64 0.94 17.90
C ALA A 438 29.77 1.01 19.17
N ALA A 439 28.74 0.18 19.27
CA ALA A 439 27.88 0.07 20.45
C ALA A 439 28.63 -0.36 21.70
N LYS A 440 29.56 -1.33 21.57
CA LYS A 440 30.46 -1.74 22.67
C LYS A 440 31.30 -0.60 23.20
N VAL A 441 31.85 0.24 22.32
CA VAL A 441 32.68 1.39 22.71
C VAL A 441 31.85 2.52 23.32
N ALA A 442 30.68 2.80 22.73
CA ALA A 442 29.80 3.88 23.17
C ALA A 442 28.94 3.51 24.39
N ASN A 443 28.90 2.22 24.76
CA ASN A 443 28.00 1.64 25.76
C ASN A 443 26.52 2.02 25.52
N LYS A 444 26.03 1.76 24.30
CA LYS A 444 24.66 2.06 23.88
C LYS A 444 24.03 0.85 23.18
N PRO A 445 22.69 0.69 23.26
CA PRO A 445 22.00 -0.34 22.50
C PRO A 445 22.07 -0.06 20.99
N VAL A 446 22.00 -1.14 20.19
CA VAL A 446 21.88 -1.03 18.74
C VAL A 446 20.41 -1.12 18.33
N LEU A 447 19.96 -0.14 17.54
CA LEU A 447 18.70 -0.24 16.81
C LEU A 447 18.98 -0.69 15.38
N ILE A 448 18.57 -1.92 15.06
CA ILE A 448 18.64 -2.47 13.71
C ILE A 448 17.34 -2.09 12.98
N ASP A 449 17.48 -1.39 11.85
CA ASP A 449 16.42 -1.10 10.90
C ASP A 449 16.61 -1.94 9.64
N PHE A 450 15.82 -3.00 9.51
CA PHE A 450 15.71 -3.73 8.25
C PHE A 450 14.79 -2.98 7.30
N THR A 451 15.40 -2.33 6.33
CA THR A 451 14.74 -1.43 5.38
C THR A 451 14.94 -1.90 3.94
N GLY A 452 14.43 -1.14 2.98
CA GLY A 452 14.67 -1.38 1.57
C GLY A 452 14.36 -0.16 0.71
N TRP A 453 15.01 -0.09 -0.46
CA TRP A 453 14.81 0.94 -1.47
C TRP A 453 13.35 1.08 -1.88
N ASN A 454 12.68 -0.06 -2.04
CA ASN A 454 11.29 -0.15 -2.51
C ASN A 454 10.28 -0.30 -1.36
N CYS A 455 10.72 -0.13 -0.12
CA CYS A 455 9.87 -0.28 1.06
C CYS A 455 9.02 0.97 1.33
N VAL A 456 7.78 0.95 0.82
CA VAL A 456 6.79 2.04 0.99
C VAL A 456 6.54 2.38 2.46
N ASN A 457 6.43 1.36 3.32
CA ASN A 457 6.15 1.56 4.75
C ASN A 457 7.37 2.14 5.50
N CYS A 458 8.60 1.79 5.08
CA CYS A 458 9.84 2.32 5.65
C CYS A 458 9.92 3.83 5.39
N ARG A 459 9.74 4.25 4.14
CA ARG A 459 9.71 5.68 3.77
C ARG A 459 8.62 6.46 4.52
N LYS A 460 7.47 5.82 4.76
CA LYS A 460 6.39 6.41 5.54
C LYS A 460 6.75 6.56 7.03
N MET A 461 7.43 5.58 7.63
CA MET A 461 7.97 5.68 8.99
C MET A 461 8.99 6.81 9.10
N GLU A 462 9.94 6.86 8.18
CA GLU A 462 10.98 7.90 8.16
C GLU A 462 10.38 9.30 8.07
N ALA A 463 9.47 9.51 7.12
CA ALA A 463 8.88 10.83 6.88
C ALA A 463 7.93 11.29 7.99
N ASN A 464 7.21 10.37 8.64
CA ASN A 464 6.14 10.73 9.59
C ASN A 464 6.52 10.56 11.07
N VAL A 465 7.34 9.56 11.39
CA VAL A 465 7.68 9.16 12.75
C VAL A 465 9.11 9.59 13.10
N TRP A 466 10.10 9.26 12.26
CA TRP A 466 11.50 9.58 12.57
C TRP A 466 11.79 11.08 12.52
N THR A 467 11.06 11.85 11.70
CA THR A 467 11.20 13.32 11.68
C THR A 467 10.58 14.02 12.88
N ASP A 468 9.82 13.32 13.73
CA ASP A 468 9.29 13.92 14.95
C ASP A 468 10.42 14.22 15.95
N PRO A 469 10.50 15.43 16.54
CA PRO A 469 11.60 15.80 17.43
C PRO A 469 11.81 14.84 18.60
N LYS A 470 10.74 14.26 19.16
CA LYS A 470 10.83 13.32 20.30
C LYS A 470 11.54 12.05 19.89
N VAL A 471 11.13 11.46 18.77
CA VAL A 471 11.71 10.22 18.22
C VAL A 471 13.11 10.48 17.68
N ALA A 472 13.30 11.54 16.90
CA ALA A 472 14.59 11.91 16.32
C ALA A 472 15.66 12.10 17.39
N ASN A 473 15.31 12.72 18.52
CA ASN A 473 16.26 12.91 19.62
C ASN A 473 16.68 11.57 20.23
N LEU A 474 15.73 10.70 20.58
CA LEU A 474 16.02 9.37 21.13
C LEU A 474 16.92 8.56 20.18
N LEU A 475 16.58 8.50 18.89
CA LEU A 475 17.34 7.77 17.88
C LEU A 475 18.79 8.28 17.77
N LYS A 476 19.00 9.59 17.83
CA LYS A 476 20.34 10.19 17.67
C LYS A 476 21.18 10.14 18.95
N THR A 477 20.56 10.21 20.13
CA THR A 477 21.31 10.31 21.39
C THR A 477 21.48 8.98 22.10
N GLU A 478 20.48 8.10 22.07
CA GLU A 478 20.47 6.88 22.90
C GLU A 478 20.88 5.62 22.14
N PHE A 479 20.80 5.61 20.81
CA PHE A 479 21.06 4.41 20.00
C PHE A 479 22.28 4.54 19.10
N ILE A 480 22.91 3.39 18.82
CA ILE A 480 23.69 3.19 17.60
C ILE A 480 22.75 2.59 16.55
N MET A 481 22.56 3.27 15.42
CA MET A 481 21.66 2.79 14.38
C MET A 481 22.39 1.92 13.36
N ALA A 482 21.78 0.80 12.97
CA ALA A 482 22.22 -0.04 11.86
C ALA A 482 21.11 -0.10 10.81
N GLU A 483 21.31 0.50 9.63
CA GLU A 483 20.33 0.51 8.54
C GLU A 483 20.72 -0.55 7.50
N LEU A 484 19.94 -1.63 7.42
CA LEU A 484 20.24 -2.81 6.63
C LEU A 484 19.27 -2.93 5.45
N PHE A 485 19.74 -2.61 4.24
CA PHE A 485 18.95 -2.64 3.00
C PHE A 485 18.82 -4.07 2.46
N VAL A 486 17.64 -4.69 2.60
CA VAL A 486 17.43 -6.11 2.24
C VAL A 486 17.14 -6.34 0.75
N ASP A 487 16.82 -5.29 0.00
CA ASP A 487 16.47 -5.39 -1.42
C ASP A 487 17.58 -4.90 -2.38
N ASP A 488 18.73 -4.48 -1.83
CA ASP A 488 19.89 -3.99 -2.59
C ASP A 488 20.51 -5.07 -3.50
N LYS A 489 20.92 -4.65 -4.70
CA LYS A 489 21.43 -5.54 -5.76
C LYS A 489 22.94 -5.48 -5.94
N THR A 490 23.67 -4.71 -5.14
CA THR A 490 25.13 -4.64 -5.20
C THR A 490 25.71 -6.01 -4.89
N GLU A 491 26.65 -6.47 -5.73
CA GLU A 491 27.33 -7.74 -5.48
C GLU A 491 28.23 -7.67 -4.25
N LEU A 492 28.21 -8.73 -3.45
CA LEU A 492 29.18 -8.94 -2.38
C LEU A 492 30.56 -9.22 -2.98
N ALA A 493 31.62 -8.93 -2.21
CA ALA A 493 32.95 -9.40 -2.55
C ALA A 493 32.98 -10.95 -2.61
N GLU A 494 33.85 -11.52 -3.44
CA GLU A 494 33.87 -12.98 -3.69
C GLU A 494 34.09 -13.82 -2.42
N ASP A 495 34.80 -13.28 -1.44
CA ASP A 495 35.05 -13.88 -0.12
C ASP A 495 33.86 -13.76 0.85
N GLU A 496 32.93 -12.83 0.60
CA GLU A 496 31.68 -12.68 1.35
C GLU A 496 30.51 -13.43 0.73
N LYS A 497 30.67 -14.04 -0.46
CA LYS A 497 29.62 -14.85 -1.10
C LYS A 497 29.53 -16.21 -0.40
N TYR A 498 28.34 -16.58 0.09
CA TYR A 498 28.13 -17.82 0.83
C TYR A 498 26.82 -18.51 0.43
N LYS A 499 26.69 -19.78 0.80
CA LYS A 499 25.42 -20.50 0.70
C LYS A 499 24.74 -20.47 2.06
N SER A 500 23.54 -19.91 2.12
CA SER A 500 22.78 -19.81 3.35
C SER A 500 22.40 -21.20 3.88
N GLU A 501 22.65 -21.43 5.16
CA GLU A 501 22.20 -22.65 5.86
C GLU A 501 20.69 -22.64 6.10
N TYR A 502 20.08 -21.45 6.23
CA TYR A 502 18.66 -21.28 6.46
C TYR A 502 17.84 -21.50 5.19
N SER A 503 18.19 -20.81 4.10
CA SER A 503 17.40 -20.84 2.85
C SER A 503 17.96 -21.81 1.80
N GLY A 504 19.18 -22.32 1.96
CA GLY A 504 19.88 -23.14 0.97
C GLY A 504 20.28 -22.40 -0.30
N LYS A 505 20.03 -21.09 -0.38
CA LYS A 505 20.30 -20.24 -1.55
C LYS A 505 21.74 -19.73 -1.52
N ASN A 506 22.30 -19.50 -2.71
CA ASN A 506 23.59 -18.82 -2.85
C ASN A 506 23.38 -17.32 -2.72
N ILE A 507 23.88 -16.74 -1.64
CA ILE A 507 23.81 -15.31 -1.35
C ILE A 507 24.96 -14.61 -2.09
N LYS A 508 24.59 -13.66 -2.96
CA LYS A 508 25.53 -12.97 -3.86
C LYS A 508 25.49 -11.45 -3.75
N THR A 509 24.46 -10.89 -3.12
CA THR A 509 24.24 -9.44 -3.04
C THR A 509 24.12 -8.99 -1.59
N ILE A 510 24.40 -7.71 -1.33
CA ILE A 510 24.28 -7.09 0.00
C ILE A 510 22.85 -7.28 0.54
N GLY A 511 21.83 -6.99 -0.28
CA GLY A 511 20.44 -7.23 0.12
C GLY A 511 20.14 -8.68 0.43
N GLY A 512 20.71 -9.62 -0.34
CA GLY A 512 20.61 -11.04 -0.04
C GLY A 512 21.19 -11.42 1.32
N LYS A 513 22.35 -10.84 1.69
CA LYS A 513 22.99 -11.05 3.01
C LYS A 513 22.08 -10.56 4.13
N PHE A 514 21.54 -9.35 4.03
CA PHE A 514 20.69 -8.79 5.08
C PHE A 514 19.29 -9.42 5.14
N SER A 515 18.70 -9.79 4.01
CA SER A 515 17.44 -10.56 3.97
C SER A 515 17.62 -11.93 4.63
N ASP A 516 18.73 -12.62 4.35
CA ASP A 516 19.04 -13.92 4.95
C ASP A 516 19.33 -13.80 6.45
N PHE A 517 20.03 -12.75 6.86
CA PHE A 517 20.25 -12.42 8.26
C PHE A 517 18.93 -12.15 9.00
N GLN A 518 18.04 -11.35 8.40
CA GLN A 518 16.71 -11.05 8.94
C GLN A 518 15.91 -12.34 9.16
N ALA A 519 15.86 -13.18 8.12
CA ALA A 519 15.09 -14.42 8.12
C ALA A 519 15.65 -15.45 9.13
N SER A 520 16.98 -15.65 9.13
CA SER A 520 17.63 -16.67 9.96
C SER A 520 17.67 -16.31 11.45
N LYS A 521 17.87 -15.04 11.80
CA LYS A 521 17.98 -14.60 13.19
C LYS A 521 16.64 -14.21 13.81
N PHE A 522 15.75 -13.58 13.04
CA PHE A 522 14.52 -13.00 13.57
C PHE A 522 13.25 -13.66 13.04
N ASN A 523 13.37 -14.69 12.19
CA ASN A 523 12.25 -15.41 11.59
C ASN A 523 11.20 -14.47 10.97
N SER A 524 11.69 -13.41 10.32
CA SER A 524 10.86 -12.35 9.76
C SER A 524 11.46 -11.82 8.47
N ASN A 525 10.60 -11.57 7.48
CA ASN A 525 11.00 -11.08 6.16
C ASN A 525 10.14 -9.86 5.76
N SER A 526 9.50 -9.20 6.74
CA SER A 526 8.75 -7.96 6.54
C SER A 526 9.65 -6.74 6.71
N GLN A 527 9.44 -5.70 5.91
CA GLN A 527 10.07 -4.40 6.11
C GLN A 527 8.99 -3.30 6.24
N PRO A 528 9.17 -2.30 7.13
CA PRO A 528 10.28 -2.17 8.07
C PRO A 528 10.20 -3.20 9.20
N LEU A 529 11.36 -3.63 9.70
CA LEU A 529 11.48 -4.38 10.95
C LEU A 529 12.53 -3.71 11.82
N TYR A 530 12.11 -3.26 13.00
CA TYR A 530 12.95 -2.66 14.01
C TYR A 530 13.27 -3.68 15.09
N VAL A 531 14.56 -3.86 15.38
CA VAL A 531 15.05 -4.76 16.42
C VAL A 531 16.02 -3.99 17.31
N ILE A 532 15.82 -4.04 18.62
CA ILE A 532 16.75 -3.46 19.58
C ILE A 532 17.54 -4.58 20.23
N VAL A 533 18.86 -4.50 20.11
CA VAL A 533 19.80 -5.47 20.69
C VAL A 533 20.78 -4.79 21.65
N ASP A 534 21.29 -5.58 22.60
CA ASP A 534 22.41 -5.17 23.45
C ASP A 534 23.74 -5.14 22.68
N THR A 535 24.83 -4.85 23.39
CA THR A 535 26.18 -4.77 22.82
C THR A 535 26.70 -6.13 22.33
N ASP A 536 26.14 -7.25 22.78
CA ASP A 536 26.50 -8.60 22.36
C ASP A 536 25.54 -9.18 21.29
N GLY A 537 24.53 -8.41 20.89
CA GLY A 537 23.56 -8.79 19.87
C GLY A 537 22.36 -9.59 20.39
N ASN A 538 22.14 -9.65 21.72
CA ASN A 538 20.94 -10.26 22.27
C ASN A 538 19.75 -9.29 22.15
N VAL A 539 18.61 -9.81 21.71
CA VAL A 539 17.38 -9.02 21.56
C VAL A 539 16.85 -8.62 22.92
N LEU A 540 16.68 -7.31 23.14
CA LEU A 540 16.21 -6.76 24.42
C LEU A 540 14.69 -6.80 24.56
N ILE A 541 13.98 -6.46 23.48
CA ILE A 541 12.52 -6.39 23.45
C ILE A 541 11.99 -6.95 22.14
N LYS A 542 10.69 -7.29 22.09
CA LYS A 542 10.06 -7.88 20.91
C LYS A 542 10.26 -7.00 19.66
N PRO A 543 10.70 -7.56 18.52
CA PRO A 543 10.80 -6.80 17.27
C PRO A 543 9.49 -6.13 16.87
N LYS A 544 9.57 -4.93 16.29
CA LYS A 544 8.41 -4.12 15.92
C LYS A 544 8.41 -3.83 14.43
N GLY A 545 7.25 -3.98 13.79
CA GLY A 545 7.04 -3.61 12.39
C GLY A 545 6.71 -2.12 12.22
N ALA A 546 6.06 -1.76 11.11
CA ALA A 546 5.59 -0.40 10.88
C ALA A 546 4.55 0.02 11.95
N ASP A 547 4.83 1.14 12.63
CA ASP A 547 3.93 1.77 13.59
C ASP A 547 3.92 3.28 13.38
N TYR A 548 2.83 3.77 12.79
CA TYR A 548 2.70 5.18 12.43
C TYR A 548 2.31 6.08 13.61
N ASP A 549 2.11 5.52 14.81
CA ASP A 549 1.82 6.30 16.01
C ASP A 549 3.12 6.70 16.73
N ILE A 550 3.34 8.00 16.84
CA ILE A 550 4.59 8.59 17.35
C ILE A 550 4.81 8.21 18.82
N ASP A 551 3.76 8.22 19.63
CA ASP A 551 3.86 7.95 21.07
C ASP A 551 4.08 6.46 21.35
N SER A 552 3.42 5.59 20.59
CA SER A 552 3.65 4.14 20.61
C SER A 552 5.06 3.77 20.17
N TYR A 553 5.59 4.42 19.12
CA TYR A 553 6.96 4.17 18.67
C TYR A 553 8.01 4.74 19.65
N ALA A 554 7.78 5.93 20.21
CA ALA A 554 8.67 6.49 21.23
C ALA A 554 8.68 5.64 22.51
N SER A 555 7.53 5.09 22.92
CA SER A 555 7.45 4.17 24.06
C SER A 555 8.25 2.90 23.81
N TYR A 556 8.18 2.34 22.59
CA TYR A 556 8.99 1.19 22.19
C TYR A 556 10.50 1.45 22.29
N LEU A 557 10.95 2.62 21.82
CA LEU A 557 12.36 3.02 21.95
C LEU A 557 12.76 3.16 23.43
N GLN A 558 11.90 3.78 24.24
CA GLN A 558 12.18 3.96 25.67
C GLN A 558 12.27 2.61 26.41
N GLU A 559 11.38 1.67 26.11
CA GLU A 559 11.40 0.32 26.66
C GLU A 559 12.72 -0.41 26.34
N GLY A 560 13.23 -0.25 25.12
CA GLY A 560 14.52 -0.83 24.72
C GLY A 560 15.70 -0.20 25.46
N ILE A 561 15.67 1.12 25.69
CA ILE A 561 16.68 1.82 26.49
C ILE A 561 16.64 1.34 27.94
N ASP A 562 15.45 1.24 28.52
CA ASP A 562 15.26 0.82 29.90
C ASP A 562 15.69 -0.64 30.10
N ALA A 563 15.38 -1.52 29.15
CA ALA A 563 15.84 -2.91 29.13
C ALA A 563 17.38 -3.00 29.03
N PHE A 564 18.01 -2.17 28.19
CA PHE A 564 19.48 -2.13 28.07
C PHE A 564 20.15 -1.70 29.37
N ARG A 565 19.59 -0.68 30.05
CA ARG A 565 20.07 -0.16 31.33
C ARG A 565 19.79 -1.09 32.51
N ALA A 566 18.83 -2.01 32.37
CA ALA A 566 18.57 -3.03 33.38
C ALA A 566 19.50 -4.25 33.24
N ALA A 567 20.01 -4.50 32.03
CA ALA A 567 20.88 -5.63 31.72
C ALA A 567 22.38 -5.35 31.90
N ASN A 568 22.78 -4.07 31.95
CA ASN A 568 24.15 -3.58 32.16
C ASN A 568 24.21 -2.67 33.38
#